data_AF-A0A7I8MSC3-F1
#
_entry.id   AF-A0A7I8MSC3-F1
#
_cell.length_a   1.000
_cell.length_b   1.000
_cell.length_c   1.000
_cell.angle_alpha   90.00
_cell.angle_beta   90.00
_cell.angle_gamma   90.00
#
_symmetry.space_group_name_H-M   'P 1'
#
loop_
_entity.id
_entity.type
_entity.pdbx_description
1 polymer ?
#
loop_
_entity_poly.entity_id
_entity_poly.type
_entity_poly.pdbx_seq_one_letter_code
_entity_poly.pdbx_strand_id
1 'polypeptide(L)'
;MNIADGNGKATEAYRRRFFEIARGSALECAAAQDILEVYGALAAEKNNEAKHMIDRIVAMLTKLGQRGYSTREELSGYGANKIDSDSDSDSDPEGASGD
;
A
#
# COMPACT_ATOMS: atom_id res chain seq x y z
N MET A 1 6.37 4.98 -14.04
CA MET A 1 6.51 3.50 -13.98
C MET A 1 5.25 2.93 -14.63
N ASN A 2 5.40 2.09 -15.65
CA ASN A 2 4.28 1.56 -16.43
C ASN A 2 3.70 0.29 -15.79
N ILE A 3 2.38 0.18 -15.80
CA ILE A 3 1.60 -0.90 -15.17
C ILE A 3 1.80 -2.26 -15.87
N ALA A 4 2.30 -2.26 -17.11
CA ALA A 4 2.46 -3.47 -17.93
C ALA A 4 3.61 -4.41 -17.49
N ASP A 5 4.66 -3.92 -16.82
CA ASP A 5 5.81 -4.75 -16.40
C ASP A 5 5.57 -5.54 -15.09
N GLY A 6 4.47 -5.28 -14.38
CA GLY A 6 4.27 -5.77 -13.01
C GLY A 6 3.66 -7.17 -12.87
N ASN A 7 3.09 -7.74 -13.95
CA ASN A 7 2.19 -8.90 -13.83
C ASN A 7 2.85 -10.28 -13.77
N GLY A 8 4.20 -10.36 -13.79
CA GLY A 8 4.89 -11.65 -13.82
C GLY A 8 5.17 -12.25 -12.43
N LYS A 9 5.95 -11.55 -11.61
CA LYS A 9 6.46 -12.07 -10.34
C LYS A 9 6.85 -10.88 -9.45
N ALA A 10 6.00 -10.47 -8.53
CA ALA A 10 6.50 -9.80 -7.33
C ALA A 10 7.39 -10.82 -6.60
N THR A 11 8.69 -10.82 -6.93
CA THR A 11 9.65 -11.77 -6.37
C THR A 11 9.79 -11.52 -4.88
N GLU A 12 10.16 -12.56 -4.11
CA GLU A 12 10.49 -12.39 -2.69
C GLU A 12 11.52 -11.28 -2.46
N ALA A 13 12.42 -11.07 -3.42
CA ALA A 13 13.39 -9.98 -3.43
C ALA A 13 12.72 -8.58 -3.45
N TYR A 14 11.68 -8.38 -4.26
CA TYR A 14 10.95 -7.11 -4.30
C TYR A 14 10.18 -6.86 -3.00
N ARG A 15 9.54 -7.89 -2.44
CA ARG A 15 8.85 -7.81 -1.13
C ARG A 15 9.81 -7.52 0.01
N ARG A 16 10.96 -8.22 0.06
CA ARG A 16 11.99 -7.97 1.06
C ARG A 16 12.51 -6.54 1.00
N ARG A 17 12.74 -6.01 -0.20
CA ARG A 17 13.16 -4.62 -0.41
C ARG A 17 12.13 -3.62 0.14
N PHE A 18 10.83 -3.90 0.00
CA PHE A 18 9.77 -3.07 0.56
C PHE A 18 9.85 -2.99 2.10
N PHE A 19 10.03 -4.12 2.78
CA PHE A 19 10.15 -4.14 4.24
C PHE A 19 11.43 -3.47 4.74
N GLU A 20 12.55 -3.58 4.01
CA GLU A 20 13.78 -2.85 4.35
C GLU A 20 13.62 -1.33 4.19
N ILE A 21 12.91 -0.88 3.14
CA ILE A 21 12.61 0.55 2.96
C ILE A 21 11.73 1.06 4.12
N ALA A 22 10.65 0.34 4.44
CA ALA A 22 9.77 0.71 5.55
C ALA A 22 10.51 0.74 6.88
N ARG A 23 11.45 -0.19 7.10
CA ARG A 23 12.32 -0.22 8.28
C ARG A 23 13.24 0.99 8.32
N GLY A 24 13.83 1.37 7.19
CA GLY A 24 14.63 2.60 7.05
C GLY A 24 13.82 3.84 7.44
N SER A 25 12.62 3.99 6.90
CA SER A 25 11.73 5.11 7.23
C SER A 25 11.34 5.14 8.72
N ALA A 26 11.11 3.99 9.34
CA ALA A 26 10.83 3.93 10.77
C ALA A 26 12.01 4.42 11.64
N LEU A 27 13.25 4.11 11.23
CA LEU A 27 14.45 4.59 11.92
C LEU A 27 14.68 6.09 11.72
N GLU A 28 14.39 6.60 10.53
CA GLU A 28 14.40 8.05 10.27
C GLU A 28 13.39 8.79 11.16
N CYS A 29 12.20 8.22 11.38
CA CYS A 29 11.23 8.77 12.33
C CYS A 29 11.78 8.83 13.77
N ALA A 30 12.49 7.80 14.24
CA ALA A 30 13.12 7.83 15.57
C ALA A 30 14.16 8.94 15.66
N ALA A 31 15.00 9.09 14.63
CA ALA A 31 15.99 10.17 14.58
C ALA A 31 15.33 11.56 14.56
N ALA A 32 14.21 11.73 13.85
CA ALA A 32 13.45 12.98 13.89
C ALA A 32 12.89 13.29 15.28
N GLN A 33 12.44 12.27 16.02
CA GLN A 33 11.98 12.44 17.39
C GLN A 33 13.12 12.83 18.34
N ASP A 34 14.31 12.24 18.19
CA ASP A 34 15.51 12.62 18.94
C ASP A 34 15.84 14.10 18.74
N ILE A 35 15.78 14.57 17.49
CA ILE A 35 15.99 15.98 17.16
C ILE A 35 14.94 16.84 17.87
N LEU A 36 13.66 16.51 17.75
CA LEU A 36 12.58 17.28 18.38
C LEU A 36 12.67 17.32 19.91
N GLU A 37 13.14 16.25 20.55
CA GLU A 37 13.42 16.23 21.99
C GLU A 37 14.56 17.19 22.35
N VAL A 38 15.68 17.15 21.62
CA VAL A 38 16.84 18.03 21.85
C VAL A 38 16.46 19.51 21.72
N TYR A 39 15.58 19.85 20.78
CA TYR A 39 15.05 21.22 20.63
C TYR A 39 13.95 21.58 21.62
N GLY A 40 13.56 20.67 22.52
CA GLY A 40 12.48 20.88 23.50
C GLY A 40 11.08 20.94 22.89
N ALA A 41 10.92 20.58 21.61
CA ALA A 41 9.64 20.54 20.90
C ALA A 41 8.84 19.25 21.20
N LEU A 42 9.49 18.24 21.77
CA LEU A 42 8.88 17.00 22.23
C LEU A 42 9.35 16.68 23.66
N ALA A 43 8.42 16.40 24.57
CA ALA A 43 8.78 16.00 25.94
C ALA A 43 9.43 14.61 25.94
N ALA A 44 10.46 14.42 26.76
CA ALA A 44 11.22 13.16 26.85
C ALA A 44 10.33 11.93 27.12
N GLU A 45 9.33 12.05 28.00
CA GLU A 45 8.38 10.96 28.27
C GLU A 45 7.57 10.59 27.02
N LYS A 46 7.07 11.59 26.28
CA LYS A 46 6.34 11.38 25.03
C LYS A 46 7.24 10.82 23.93
N ASN A 47 8.51 11.21 23.90
CA ASN A 47 9.48 10.63 22.98
C ASN A 47 9.71 9.15 23.29
N ASN A 48 9.92 8.79 24.57
CA ASN A 48 10.11 7.41 24.98
C ASN A 48 8.90 6.52 24.64
N GLU A 49 7.67 6.99 24.91
CA GLU A 49 6.44 6.30 24.49
C GLU A 49 6.40 6.06 22.97
N ALA A 50 6.78 7.07 22.19
CA ALA A 50 6.76 6.98 20.74
C ALA A 50 7.87 6.06 20.19
N LYS A 51 9.06 6.08 20.78
CA LYS A 51 10.16 5.17 20.47
C LYS A 51 9.77 3.71 20.69
N HIS A 52 9.03 3.40 21.76
CA HIS A 52 8.52 2.05 21.97
C HIS A 52 7.60 1.56 20.84
N MET A 53 6.81 2.46 20.23
CA MET A 53 6.01 2.11 19.06
C MET A 53 6.88 1.85 17.84
N ILE A 54 7.90 2.68 17.61
CA ILE A 54 8.85 2.49 16.50
C ILE A 54 9.61 1.17 16.65
N ASP A 55 10.05 0.81 17.86
CA ASP A 55 10.73 -0.46 18.14
C ASP A 55 9.87 -1.66 17.75
N ARG A 56 8.57 -1.63 18.10
CA ARG A 56 7.63 -2.67 17.71
C ARG A 56 7.46 -2.76 16.20
N ILE A 57 7.36 -1.62 15.52
CA ILE A 57 7.25 -1.56 14.05
C ILE A 57 8.51 -2.15 13.39
N VAL A 58 9.70 -1.74 13.83
CA VAL A 58 10.97 -2.27 13.31
C VAL A 58 11.08 -3.77 13.56
N ALA A 59 10.67 -4.26 14.72
CA ALA A 59 10.68 -5.69 15.02
C ALA A 59 9.71 -6.48 14.11
N MET A 60 8.52 -5.94 13.83
CA MET A 60 7.57 -6.54 12.90
C MET A 60 8.12 -6.56 11.47
N LEU A 61 8.62 -5.42 10.97
CA LEU A 61 9.17 -5.30 9.62
C LEU A 61 10.38 -6.21 9.42
N THR A 62 11.24 -6.33 10.44
CA THR A 62 12.40 -7.25 10.42
C THR A 62 11.94 -8.69 10.28
N LYS A 63 10.95 -9.13 11.07
CA LYS A 63 10.42 -10.51 11.00
C LYS A 63 9.70 -10.79 9.67
N LEU A 64 8.98 -9.81 9.13
CA LEU A 64 8.29 -9.93 7.83
C LEU A 64 9.30 -10.00 6.67
N GLY A 65 10.36 -9.20 6.71
CA GLY A 65 11.44 -9.23 5.72
C GLY A 65 12.28 -10.51 5.74
N GLN A 66 12.43 -11.16 6.89
CA GLN A 66 13.16 -12.42 7.05
C GLN A 66 12.36 -13.66 6.61
N ARG A 67 11.04 -13.67 6.83
CA ARG A 67 10.19 -14.87 6.66
C ARG A 67 9.76 -15.16 5.23
N GLY A 68 10.13 -14.34 4.24
CA GLY A 68 9.63 -14.51 2.87
C GLY A 68 8.11 -14.53 2.84
N TYR A 69 7.48 -13.57 3.54
CA TYR A 69 6.04 -13.56 3.83
C TYR A 69 5.22 -13.85 2.57
N SER A 70 4.58 -15.02 2.54
CA SER A 70 3.83 -15.59 1.39
C SER A 70 2.32 -15.41 1.52
N THR A 71 1.83 -14.51 2.37
CA THR A 71 0.40 -14.17 2.35
C THR A 71 0.11 -13.36 1.09
N ARG A 72 -0.24 -14.06 0.00
CA ARG A 72 -1.14 -13.50 -0.99
C ARG A 72 -2.44 -13.25 -0.23
N GLU A 73 -2.77 -11.99 0.04
CA GLU A 73 -4.18 -11.65 0.09
C GLU A 73 -4.73 -12.02 -1.29
N GLU A 74 -5.73 -12.90 -1.34
CA GLU A 74 -6.48 -13.05 -2.59
C GLU A 74 -7.04 -11.67 -2.92
N LEU A 75 -6.71 -11.18 -4.11
CA LEU A 75 -7.24 -9.98 -4.73
C LEU A 75 -8.75 -10.12 -5.06
N SER A 76 -9.53 -10.84 -4.24
CA SER A 76 -10.97 -10.96 -4.41
C SER A 76 -11.66 -9.92 -3.53
N GLY A 77 -12.05 -8.79 -4.10
CA GLY A 77 -13.01 -7.93 -3.40
C GLY A 77 -13.22 -6.51 -3.91
N TYR A 78 -12.37 -5.98 -4.79
CA TYR A 78 -12.52 -4.58 -5.25
C TYR A 78 -12.78 -4.39 -6.75
N GLY A 79 -13.09 -5.48 -7.49
CA GLY A 79 -13.30 -5.43 -8.94
C GLY A 79 -14.61 -6.02 -9.45
N ALA A 80 -15.55 -6.39 -8.58
CA ALA A 80 -16.84 -6.97 -8.98
C ALA A 80 -18.00 -5.98 -8.77
N ASN A 81 -17.79 -4.70 -9.06
CA ASN A 81 -18.93 -3.85 -9.36
C ASN A 81 -19.25 -4.13 -10.83
N LYS A 82 -20.31 -4.93 -11.07
CA LYS A 82 -20.90 -5.02 -12.39
C LYS A 82 -21.22 -3.59 -12.80
N ILE A 83 -20.49 -3.08 -13.79
CA ILE A 83 -20.93 -1.92 -14.52
C ILE A 83 -22.12 -2.48 -15.30
N ASP A 84 -23.32 -2.28 -14.77
CA ASP A 84 -24.53 -2.40 -15.56
C ASP A 84 -24.39 -1.32 -16.62
N SER A 85 -23.87 -1.77 -17.77
CA SER A 85 -23.77 -0.97 -18.97
C SER A 85 -25.20 -0.83 -19.45
N ASP A 86 -25.88 0.22 -18.99
CA ASP A 86 -27.10 0.72 -19.62
C ASP A 86 -26.70 1.18 -21.02
N SER A 87 -26.64 0.20 -21.92
CA SER A 87 -26.53 0.41 -23.35
C SER A 87 -27.94 0.80 -23.81
N ASP A 88 -28.29 2.08 -23.61
CA ASP A 88 -29.41 2.70 -24.29
C ASP A 88 -29.09 2.65 -25.80
N SER A 89 -29.58 1.59 -26.45
CA SER A 89 -29.60 1.50 -27.90
C SER A 89 -30.61 2.52 -28.42
N ASP A 90 -30.11 3.71 -28.76
CA ASP A 90 -30.79 4.65 -29.65
C ASP A 90 -31.09 3.93 -30.97
N SER A 91 -32.34 3.50 -31.14
CA SER A 91 -32.86 3.00 -32.41
C SER A 91 -33.68 4.11 -33.05
N ASP A 92 -33.04 4.84 -33.97
CA ASP A 92 -33.70 5.77 -34.89
C ASP A 92 -34.71 5.02 -35.78
N PRO A 93 -35.98 5.45 -35.88
CA PRO A 93 -36.89 4.93 -36.88
C PRO A 93 -36.85 5.79 -38.15
N GLU A 94 -36.04 5.38 -39.13
CA GLU A 94 -36.14 5.86 -40.53
C GLU A 94 -37.05 4.92 -41.34
N GLY A 95 -37.96 5.49 -42.13
CA GLY A 95 -39.18 4.85 -42.61
C GLY A 95 -39.20 4.27 -44.03
N ALA A 96 -40.46 3.98 -44.46
CA ALA A 96 -40.97 3.56 -45.79
C ALA A 96 -40.66 2.11 -46.20
N SER A 97 -41.51 1.30 -46.83
CA SER A 97 -42.81 1.32 -47.54
C SER A 97 -43.18 -0.19 -47.72
N GLY A 98 -44.38 -0.70 -47.99
CA GLY A 98 -45.58 -0.27 -48.70
C GLY A 98 -46.39 -1.54 -49.01
N ASP A 99 -47.69 -1.38 -49.24
CA ASP A 99 -48.56 -2.26 -50.04
C ASP A 99 -49.69 -1.38 -50.60
#